data_AF-A0A8J3BMH3-F1
#
_entry.id   AF-A0A8J3BMH3-F1
#
_cell.length_a   1.000
_cell.length_b   1.000
_cell.length_c   1.000
_cell.angle_alpha   90.00
_cell.angle_beta   90.00
_cell.angle_gamma   90.00
#
_symmetry.space_group_name_H-M   'P 1'
#
loop_
_entity.id
_entity.type
_entity.pdbx_description
1 polymer ?
#
loop_
_entity_poly.entity_id
_entity_poly.type
_entity_poly.pdbx_seq_one_letter_code
_entity_poly.pdbx_strand_id
1 'polypeptide(L)'
;MKLSVIILNYNVRYFLELCLKSVNEAIKNIDAEIIVVDNNSEDASCQMVKDCFPDVILIENKENFGFSKGNNIGVSKAKGEYICVLNPDTVLPEDCFEKLLQFSEDKDNLGIVGCKLINGHGDYLPESKRKIPFVRAAVKKLSGNPEDYYATHLGENETGKVSVLVGAFMFMKRAVYASVDGFDEDYFMYGEDIDLSYKVLKAGFVNYYFGETTIIHYKGESTLRDKFYAKRFYGAMQIFYKKHFKKNHFFNLMVWLGIRLVYLFRRTPVSKNKTVDGYLFVSNKLNPKLETVLNKEVELKPDLDTKLVLKNTEIIFDANVLSYKKIIDLIESTHQDKSITFKILPKNSNFIIGSDNAIARGEILNFD
;
A
#
# COMPACT_ATOMS: atom_id res chain seq x y z
N MET A 1 1.21 23.27 10.21
CA MET A 1 1.13 21.86 9.77
C MET A 1 0.90 21.81 8.27
N LYS A 2 1.86 21.32 7.49
CA LYS A 2 1.76 21.13 6.04
C LYS A 2 1.10 19.80 5.68
N LEU A 3 1.45 18.70 6.36
CA LEU A 3 1.00 17.35 6.04
C LEU A 3 0.49 16.61 7.29
N SER A 4 -0.59 15.83 7.14
CA SER A 4 -0.93 14.77 8.09
C SER A 4 -0.87 13.42 7.36
N VAL A 5 -0.17 12.43 7.92
CA VAL A 5 -0.17 11.05 7.41
C VAL A 5 -1.15 10.22 8.25
N ILE A 6 -2.15 9.63 7.61
CA ILE A 6 -3.22 8.86 8.26
C ILE A 6 -3.00 7.39 7.93
N ILE A 7 -2.74 6.59 8.97
CA ILE A 7 -2.48 5.16 8.85
C ILE A 7 -3.55 4.40 9.63
N LEU A 8 -4.34 3.60 8.93
CA LEU A 8 -5.30 2.70 9.56
C LEU A 8 -4.67 1.33 9.80
N ASN A 9 -4.56 0.92 11.06
CA ASN A 9 -3.94 -0.33 11.46
C ASN A 9 -4.96 -1.40 11.87
N TYR A 10 -4.66 -2.67 11.54
CA TYR A 10 -5.36 -3.84 12.06
C TYR A 10 -4.46 -5.08 12.02
N ASN A 11 -4.00 -5.55 13.19
CA ASN A 11 -3.25 -6.79 13.40
C ASN A 11 -1.99 -6.97 12.52
N VAL A 12 -1.18 -5.92 12.36
CA VAL A 12 0.05 -5.93 11.55
C VAL A 12 1.23 -5.21 12.23
N ARG A 13 1.43 -5.41 13.53
CA ARG A 13 2.46 -4.75 14.37
C ARG A 13 3.82 -4.53 13.69
N TYR A 14 4.42 -5.56 13.10
CA TYR A 14 5.77 -5.46 12.50
C TYR A 14 5.81 -4.64 11.21
N PHE A 15 4.77 -4.75 10.37
CA PHE A 15 4.65 -3.93 9.17
C PHE A 15 4.36 -2.48 9.53
N LEU A 16 3.48 -2.23 10.51
CA LEU A 16 3.22 -0.89 11.02
C LEU A 16 4.51 -0.24 11.55
N GLU A 17 5.32 -0.98 12.31
CA GLU A 17 6.60 -0.46 12.80
C GLU A 17 7.54 -0.06 11.65
N LEU A 18 7.68 -0.91 10.62
CA LEU A 18 8.49 -0.59 9.44
C LEU A 18 7.92 0.63 8.68
N CYS A 19 6.60 0.70 8.50
CA CYS A 19 5.92 1.81 7.85
C CYS A 19 6.19 3.12 8.60
N LEU A 20 5.97 3.16 9.91
CA LEU A 20 6.20 4.35 10.74
C LEU A 20 7.66 4.82 10.70
N LYS A 21 8.64 3.90 10.69
CA LYS A 21 10.06 4.27 10.53
C LYS A 21 10.32 4.92 9.18
N SER A 22 9.76 4.39 8.10
CA SER A 22 9.92 4.98 6.76
C SER A 22 9.21 6.33 6.63
N VAL A 23 8.02 6.47 7.22
CA VAL A 23 7.26 7.73 7.24
C VAL A 23 8.02 8.80 8.03
N ASN A 24 8.58 8.46 9.19
CA ASN A 24 9.39 9.40 10.00
C ASN A 24 10.57 9.97 9.22
N GLU A 25 11.28 9.15 8.44
CA GLU A 25 12.35 9.65 7.57
C GLU A 25 11.79 10.49 6.41
N ALA A 26 10.66 10.09 5.82
CA ALA A 26 10.02 10.80 4.70
C ALA A 26 9.39 12.15 5.07
N ILE A 27 9.12 12.40 6.36
CA ILE A 27 8.57 13.68 6.84
C ILE A 27 9.61 14.55 7.55
N LYS A 28 10.88 14.13 7.63
CA LYS A 28 11.91 14.76 8.47
C LYS A 28 12.09 16.26 8.26
N ASN A 29 11.87 16.75 7.03
CA ASN A 29 12.00 18.16 6.68
C ASN A 29 10.65 18.86 6.45
N ILE A 30 9.54 18.24 6.88
CA ILE A 30 8.18 18.72 6.66
C ILE A 30 7.53 18.96 8.03
N ASP A 31 6.88 20.11 8.20
CA ASP A 31 5.97 20.34 9.32
C ASP A 31 4.77 19.40 9.19
N ALA A 32 4.86 18.22 9.81
CA ALA A 32 3.93 17.12 9.62
C ALA A 32 3.58 16.41 10.93
N GLU A 33 2.44 15.72 10.92
CA GLU A 33 2.01 14.82 11.98
C GLU A 33 1.65 13.44 11.43
N ILE A 34 1.77 12.41 12.26
CA ILE A 34 1.35 11.05 11.95
C ILE A 34 0.18 10.70 12.87
N ILE A 35 -0.90 10.19 12.28
CA ILE A 35 -2.10 9.74 12.98
C ILE A 35 -2.29 8.26 12.67
N VAL A 36 -2.17 7.41 13.70
CA VAL A 36 -2.48 5.99 13.60
C VAL A 36 -3.86 5.75 14.20
N VAL A 37 -4.75 5.19 13.41
CA VAL A 37 -6.05 4.70 13.89
C VAL A 37 -5.96 3.19 13.99
N ASP A 38 -6.05 2.65 15.19
CA ASP A 38 -6.08 1.20 15.40
C ASP A 38 -7.52 0.69 15.45
N ASN A 39 -7.84 -0.28 14.60
CA ASN A 39 -9.18 -0.87 14.48
C ASN A 39 -9.37 -2.07 15.42
N ASN A 40 -9.03 -1.89 16.70
CA ASN A 40 -9.14 -2.91 17.74
C ASN A 40 -8.28 -4.15 17.43
N SER A 41 -6.98 -3.93 17.21
CA SER A 41 -5.99 -4.99 17.06
C SER A 41 -5.82 -5.77 18.36
N GLU A 42 -5.65 -7.08 18.23
CA GLU A 42 -5.36 -7.99 19.35
C GLU A 42 -3.86 -8.28 19.49
N ASP A 43 -3.04 -7.80 18.55
CA ASP A 43 -1.59 -7.89 18.62
C ASP A 43 -0.98 -6.71 19.41
N ALA A 44 0.35 -6.69 19.49
CA ALA A 44 1.08 -5.64 20.20
C ALA A 44 1.17 -4.30 19.43
N SER A 45 0.33 -4.04 18.41
CA SER A 45 0.43 -2.82 17.58
C SER A 45 0.33 -1.54 18.42
N CYS A 46 -0.72 -1.40 19.23
CA CYS A 46 -0.94 -0.19 20.03
C CYS A 46 0.19 0.04 21.05
N GLN A 47 0.64 -1.03 21.69
CA GLN A 47 1.74 -0.96 22.65
C GLN A 47 3.04 -0.54 21.95
N MET A 48 3.33 -1.13 20.79
CA MET A 48 4.49 -0.77 19.96
C MET A 48 4.44 0.72 19.56
N VAL A 49 3.29 1.24 19.15
CA VAL A 49 3.17 2.68 18.81
C VAL A 49 3.46 3.56 20.03
N LYS A 50 2.89 3.22 21.20
CA LYS A 50 3.10 3.98 22.44
C LYS A 50 4.57 3.98 22.89
N ASP A 51 5.24 2.85 22.78
CA ASP A 51 6.62 2.68 23.27
C ASP A 51 7.66 3.23 22.30
N CYS A 52 7.47 3.01 21.00
CA CYS A 52 8.48 3.34 19.99
C CYS A 52 8.23 4.68 19.28
N PHE A 53 7.00 5.20 19.32
CA PHE A 53 6.59 6.39 18.57
C PHE A 53 5.70 7.31 19.41
N PRO A 54 6.20 7.87 20.52
CA PRO A 54 5.40 8.67 21.46
C PRO A 54 4.81 9.95 20.84
N ASP A 55 5.40 10.46 19.74
CA ASP A 55 4.92 11.64 19.02
C ASP A 55 3.79 11.32 18.02
N VAL A 56 3.48 10.04 17.78
CA VAL A 56 2.37 9.62 16.91
C VAL A 56 1.05 9.77 17.65
N ILE A 57 0.07 10.38 16.99
CA ILE A 57 -1.31 10.46 17.50
C ILE A 57 -1.97 9.10 17.30
N LEU A 58 -2.04 8.31 18.36
CA LEU A 58 -2.72 7.01 18.35
C LEU A 58 -4.20 7.15 18.76
N ILE A 59 -5.10 6.64 17.92
CA ILE A 59 -6.54 6.53 18.18
C ILE A 59 -6.92 5.05 18.25
N GLU A 60 -7.25 4.57 19.44
CA GLU A 60 -7.62 3.17 19.69
C GLU A 60 -9.15 3.01 19.60
N ASN A 61 -9.65 2.45 18.49
CA ASN A 61 -11.07 2.13 18.37
C ASN A 61 -11.41 0.92 19.25
N LYS A 62 -12.65 0.89 19.73
CA LYS A 62 -13.18 -0.23 20.55
C LYS A 62 -13.67 -1.42 19.73
N GLU A 63 -13.76 -1.25 18.42
CA GLU A 63 -14.17 -2.28 17.46
C GLU A 63 -13.56 -1.98 16.10
N ASN A 64 -13.59 -2.95 15.18
CA ASN A 64 -13.10 -2.77 13.82
C ASN A 64 -14.16 -2.08 12.95
N PHE A 65 -13.99 -0.79 12.70
CA PHE A 65 -14.89 0.01 11.87
C PHE A 65 -14.69 -0.15 10.36
N GLY A 66 -13.72 -0.97 9.94
CA GLY A 66 -13.35 -1.08 8.53
C GLY A 66 -12.53 0.10 8.03
N PHE A 67 -12.24 0.08 6.72
CA PHE A 67 -11.34 1.00 6.05
C PHE A 67 -11.89 2.43 5.96
N SER A 68 -13.10 2.62 5.44
CA SER A 68 -13.66 3.95 5.22
C SER A 68 -13.81 4.74 6.51
N LYS A 69 -14.57 4.20 7.47
CA LYS A 69 -14.84 4.86 8.74
C LYS A 69 -13.57 5.02 9.58
N GLY A 70 -12.69 4.03 9.60
CA GLY A 70 -11.40 4.12 10.28
C GLY A 70 -10.54 5.28 9.76
N ASN A 71 -10.40 5.41 8.45
CA ASN A 71 -9.68 6.54 7.85
C ASN A 71 -10.39 7.88 8.07
N ASN A 72 -11.72 7.95 7.97
CA ASN A 72 -12.48 9.16 8.27
C ASN A 72 -12.23 9.66 9.71
N ILE A 73 -12.16 8.74 10.69
CA ILE A 73 -11.82 9.06 12.08
C ILE A 73 -10.43 9.71 12.15
N GLY A 74 -9.44 9.13 11.48
CA GLY A 74 -8.09 9.70 11.43
C GLY A 74 -8.04 11.07 10.77
N VAL A 75 -8.66 11.22 9.60
CA VAL A 75 -8.73 12.50 8.87
C VAL A 75 -9.46 13.57 9.68
N SER A 76 -10.46 13.22 10.48
CA SER A 76 -11.17 14.18 11.36
C SER A 76 -10.26 14.84 12.41
N LYS A 77 -9.12 14.20 12.73
CA LYS A 77 -8.11 14.73 13.65
C LYS A 77 -6.95 15.43 12.94
N ALA A 78 -6.83 15.28 11.62
CA ALA A 78 -5.77 15.86 10.82
C ALA A 78 -5.84 17.40 10.76
N LYS A 79 -4.69 18.04 10.97
CA LYS A 79 -4.50 19.50 10.92
C LYS A 79 -3.72 19.95 9.68
N GLY A 80 -3.08 19.04 8.97
CA GLY A 80 -2.32 19.30 7.75
C GLY A 80 -3.15 19.97 6.67
N GLU A 81 -2.51 20.82 5.87
CA GLU A 81 -3.09 21.33 4.62
C GLU A 81 -3.34 20.18 3.64
N TYR A 82 -2.38 19.27 3.55
CA TYR A 82 -2.46 18.01 2.83
C TYR A 82 -2.65 16.84 3.80
N ILE A 83 -3.32 15.80 3.30
CA ILE A 83 -3.42 14.50 3.95
C ILE A 83 -2.83 13.43 3.04
N CYS A 84 -2.23 12.40 3.64
CA CYS A 84 -1.92 11.15 2.96
C CYS A 84 -2.61 10.01 3.69
N VAL A 85 -3.58 9.37 3.05
CA VAL A 85 -4.10 8.08 3.50
C VAL A 85 -3.11 7.00 3.06
N LEU A 86 -2.62 6.21 4.02
CA LEU A 86 -1.53 5.28 3.81
C LEU A 86 -1.83 3.94 4.49
N ASN A 87 -1.56 2.84 3.78
CA ASN A 87 -1.64 1.52 4.37
C ASN A 87 -0.46 1.23 5.32
N PRO A 88 -0.69 0.45 6.41
CA PRO A 88 0.35 0.15 7.42
C PRO A 88 1.43 -0.82 6.92
N ASP A 89 1.24 -1.48 5.77
CA ASP A 89 2.17 -2.40 5.14
C ASP A 89 2.92 -1.77 3.95
N THR A 90 3.34 -0.51 4.13
CA THR A 90 4.07 0.27 3.12
C THR A 90 5.44 0.72 3.59
N VAL A 91 6.34 0.99 2.63
CA VAL A 91 7.67 1.58 2.88
C VAL A 91 7.90 2.71 1.89
N LEU A 92 8.15 3.91 2.40
CA LEU A 92 8.34 5.12 1.59
C LEU A 92 9.82 5.49 1.47
N PRO A 93 10.25 6.03 0.32
CA PRO A 93 11.54 6.70 0.21
C PRO A 93 11.49 8.04 0.94
N GLU A 94 12.65 8.53 1.36
CA GLU A 94 12.78 9.77 2.14
C GLU A 94 12.27 11.01 1.40
N ASP A 95 12.40 11.04 0.07
CA ASP A 95 12.00 12.16 -0.79
C ASP A 95 10.52 12.11 -1.25
N CYS A 96 9.74 11.13 -0.74
CA CYS A 96 8.37 10.86 -1.23
C CYS A 96 7.45 12.08 -1.11
N PHE A 97 7.30 12.61 0.11
CA PHE A 97 6.34 13.68 0.37
C PHE A 97 6.83 15.04 -0.14
N GLU A 98 8.14 15.30 -0.13
CA GLU A 98 8.71 16.52 -0.71
C GLU A 98 8.38 16.62 -2.21
N LYS A 99 8.60 15.54 -2.96
CA LYS A 99 8.25 15.47 -4.39
C LYS A 99 6.75 15.66 -4.64
N LEU A 100 5.90 15.04 -3.82
CA LEU A 100 4.44 15.15 -3.97
C LEU A 100 3.93 16.55 -3.65
N LEU A 101 4.48 17.18 -2.61
CA LEU A 101 4.16 18.57 -2.27
C LEU A 101 4.57 19.50 -3.41
N GLN A 102 5.82 19.38 -3.90
CA GLN A 102 6.30 20.17 -5.05
C GLN A 102 5.44 19.95 -6.30
N PHE A 103 5.12 18.70 -6.64
CA PHE A 103 4.25 18.37 -7.77
C PHE A 103 2.87 19.04 -7.66
N SER A 104 2.39 19.24 -6.44
CA SER A 104 1.04 19.72 -6.13
C SER A 104 0.90 21.25 -6.12
N GLU A 105 2.00 22.01 -6.07
CA GLU A 105 1.97 23.48 -6.03
C GLU A 105 1.42 24.06 -7.34
N ASP A 106 1.80 23.49 -8.48
CA ASP A 106 1.46 24.00 -9.81
C ASP A 106 0.21 23.35 -10.44
N LYS A 107 -0.72 22.85 -9.61
CA LYS A 107 -1.87 22.07 -10.09
C LYS A 107 -3.19 22.72 -9.70
N ASP A 108 -3.84 23.33 -10.70
CA ASP A 108 -5.22 23.77 -10.58
C ASP A 108 -6.15 22.57 -10.40
N ASN A 109 -7.12 22.70 -9.50
CA ASN A 109 -8.12 21.67 -9.21
C ASN A 109 -7.49 20.29 -8.93
N LEU A 110 -6.35 20.26 -8.24
CA LEU A 110 -5.71 19.03 -7.82
C LEU A 110 -6.68 18.17 -6.99
N GLY A 111 -6.93 16.95 -7.47
CA GLY A 111 -7.67 15.91 -6.75
C GLY A 111 -6.72 15.04 -5.92
N ILE A 112 -6.79 13.74 -6.16
CA ILE A 112 -5.95 12.73 -5.50
C ILE A 112 -4.67 12.52 -6.32
N VAL A 113 -3.53 12.44 -5.64
CA VAL A 113 -2.26 11.99 -6.20
C VAL A 113 -1.91 10.62 -5.61
N GLY A 114 -1.65 9.65 -6.48
CA GLY A 114 -1.08 8.36 -6.13
C GLY A 114 0.28 8.18 -6.77
N CYS A 115 1.05 7.19 -6.36
CA CYS A 115 2.40 6.96 -6.83
C CYS A 115 2.60 5.55 -7.41
N LYS A 116 3.80 5.28 -7.93
CA LYS A 116 4.20 3.93 -8.31
C LYS A 116 4.24 3.05 -7.06
N LEU A 117 3.60 1.88 -7.16
CA LEU A 117 3.61 0.87 -6.12
C LEU A 117 4.32 -0.37 -6.64
N ILE A 118 5.20 -0.94 -5.83
CA ILE A 118 5.77 -2.28 -6.03
C ILE A 118 5.42 -3.18 -4.84
N ASN A 119 5.37 -4.49 -5.03
CA ASN A 119 5.22 -5.44 -3.92
C ASN A 119 6.56 -5.68 -3.19
N GLY A 120 6.56 -6.51 -2.14
CA GLY A 120 7.79 -6.89 -1.42
C GLY A 120 8.83 -7.63 -2.26
N HIS A 121 8.44 -8.11 -3.45
CA HIS A 121 9.31 -8.75 -4.43
C HIS A 121 9.81 -7.76 -5.51
N GLY A 122 9.36 -6.50 -5.49
CA GLY A 122 9.72 -5.48 -6.47
C GLY A 122 8.89 -5.48 -7.75
N ASP A 123 7.85 -6.33 -7.85
CA ASP A 123 6.96 -6.29 -9.01
C ASP A 123 6.04 -5.07 -8.95
N TYR A 124 5.96 -4.34 -10.06
CA TYR A 124 4.99 -3.26 -10.24
C TYR A 124 3.56 -3.74 -9.98
N LEU A 125 2.78 -2.90 -9.29
CA LEU A 125 1.38 -3.11 -8.96
C LEU A 125 0.49 -2.21 -9.85
N PRO A 126 -0.10 -2.75 -10.94
CA PRO A 126 -0.92 -1.97 -11.87
C PRO A 126 -2.15 -1.35 -11.23
N GLU A 127 -2.60 -1.91 -10.11
CA GLU A 127 -3.71 -1.37 -9.34
C GLU A 127 -3.46 0.03 -8.76
N SER A 128 -2.21 0.50 -8.73
CA SER A 128 -1.84 1.88 -8.39
C SER A 128 -2.59 2.92 -9.24
N LYS A 129 -3.00 2.55 -10.46
CA LYS A 129 -3.79 3.40 -11.36
C LYS A 129 -4.82 2.64 -12.19
N ARG A 130 -6.08 3.07 -12.11
CA ARG A 130 -7.22 2.38 -12.73
C ARG A 130 -8.10 3.33 -13.53
N LYS A 131 -8.85 2.76 -14.46
CA LYS A 131 -10.00 3.39 -15.12
C LYS A 131 -11.24 3.25 -14.22
N ILE A 132 -12.26 4.07 -14.45
CA ILE A 132 -13.56 3.90 -13.78
C ILE A 132 -14.12 2.52 -14.19
N PRO A 133 -14.53 1.68 -13.24
CA PRO A 133 -15.04 0.36 -13.54
C PRO A 133 -16.48 0.44 -14.07
N PHE A 134 -16.67 0.91 -15.30
CA PHE A 134 -17.96 0.81 -16.00
C PHE A 134 -18.26 -0.66 -16.33
N VAL A 135 -19.54 -1.03 -16.51
CA VAL A 135 -19.93 -2.43 -16.79
C VAL A 135 -19.20 -3.01 -18.00
N ARG A 136 -18.99 -2.20 -19.05
CA ARG A 136 -18.22 -2.60 -20.23
C ARG A 136 -16.76 -2.92 -19.89
N ALA A 137 -16.13 -2.14 -19.01
CA ALA A 137 -14.76 -2.40 -18.53
C ALA A 137 -14.70 -3.66 -17.66
N ALA A 138 -15.70 -3.89 -16.80
CA ALA A 138 -15.81 -5.11 -15.99
C ALA A 138 -15.97 -6.37 -16.86
N VAL A 139 -16.81 -6.32 -17.89
CA VAL A 139 -17.02 -7.45 -18.83
C VAL A 139 -15.77 -7.77 -19.63
N LYS A 140 -15.04 -6.77 -20.12
CA LYS A 140 -13.79 -6.98 -20.88
C LYS A 140 -12.65 -7.52 -20.03
N LYS A 141 -12.58 -7.14 -18.75
CA LYS A 141 -11.63 -7.75 -17.81
C LYS A 141 -11.85 -9.26 -17.67
N LEU A 142 -13.11 -9.70 -17.69
CA LEU A 142 -13.45 -11.13 -17.61
C LEU A 142 -13.12 -11.89 -18.89
N SER A 143 -13.13 -11.22 -20.05
CA SER A 143 -12.70 -11.81 -21.32
C SER A 143 -11.18 -11.84 -21.51
N GLY A 144 -10.40 -11.56 -20.46
CA GLY A 144 -8.94 -11.65 -20.49
C GLY A 144 -8.23 -10.42 -21.08
N ASN A 145 -8.92 -9.29 -21.30
CA ASN A 145 -8.29 -8.04 -21.68
C ASN A 145 -8.26 -7.04 -20.49
N PRO A 146 -7.16 -6.99 -19.72
CA PRO A 146 -7.04 -6.10 -18.57
C PRO A 146 -6.81 -4.63 -18.94
N GLU A 147 -6.56 -4.30 -20.21
CA GLU A 147 -6.25 -2.93 -20.67
C GLU A 147 -7.36 -1.93 -20.38
N ASP A 148 -8.61 -2.40 -20.22
CA ASP A 148 -9.75 -1.54 -19.93
C ASP A 148 -10.03 -1.34 -18.43
N TYR A 149 -9.31 -2.02 -17.54
CA TYR A 149 -9.43 -1.82 -16.09
C TYR A 149 -8.32 -0.95 -15.52
N TYR A 150 -7.08 -1.14 -15.97
CA TYR A 150 -5.93 -0.33 -15.54
C TYR A 150 -5.74 0.88 -16.45
N ALA A 151 -5.10 1.93 -15.93
CA ALA A 151 -4.74 3.11 -16.72
C ALA A 151 -3.46 2.84 -17.54
N THR A 152 -3.55 1.93 -18.51
CA THR A 152 -2.42 1.50 -19.37
C THR A 152 -1.96 2.54 -20.38
N HIS A 153 -2.68 3.67 -20.50
CA HIS A 153 -2.23 4.82 -21.31
C HIS A 153 -1.02 5.55 -20.70
N LEU A 154 -0.62 5.19 -19.47
CA LEU A 154 0.59 5.67 -18.81
C LEU A 154 1.49 4.47 -18.47
N GLY A 155 2.76 4.54 -18.88
CA GLY A 155 3.83 3.66 -18.42
C GLY A 155 4.04 3.74 -16.90
N GLU A 156 4.69 2.75 -16.30
CA GLU A 156 4.86 2.67 -14.84
C GLU A 156 5.63 3.87 -14.24
N ASN A 157 6.57 4.45 -14.98
CA ASN A 157 7.39 5.59 -14.53
C ASN A 157 6.88 6.94 -15.06
N GLU A 158 5.77 6.95 -15.80
CA GLU A 158 5.19 8.19 -16.34
C GLU A 158 4.27 8.85 -15.31
N THR A 159 4.21 10.18 -15.36
CA THR A 159 3.28 10.99 -14.55
C THR A 159 2.13 11.48 -15.41
N GLY A 160 0.89 11.39 -14.94
CA GLY A 160 -0.25 11.84 -15.74
C GLY A 160 -1.61 11.67 -15.08
N LYS A 161 -2.64 12.14 -15.80
CA LYS A 161 -4.03 12.09 -15.34
C LYS A 161 -4.56 10.65 -15.37
N VAL A 162 -5.22 10.26 -14.28
CA VAL A 162 -5.86 8.95 -14.12
C VAL A 162 -7.23 9.12 -13.50
N SER A 163 -8.09 8.10 -13.58
CA SER A 163 -9.42 8.22 -13.00
C SER A 163 -9.47 7.77 -11.55
N VAL A 164 -8.89 6.61 -11.27
CA VAL A 164 -9.01 5.94 -9.98
C VAL A 164 -7.63 5.58 -9.47
N LEU A 165 -7.39 5.91 -8.20
CA LEU A 165 -6.19 5.54 -7.46
C LEU A 165 -6.58 4.55 -6.36
N VAL A 166 -5.59 3.83 -5.84
CA VAL A 166 -5.80 2.80 -4.81
C VAL A 166 -5.66 3.36 -3.41
N GLY A 167 -6.49 2.89 -2.48
CA GLY A 167 -6.47 3.33 -1.07
C GLY A 167 -5.18 3.01 -0.30
N ALA A 168 -4.24 2.26 -0.90
CA ALA A 168 -2.94 1.99 -0.28
C ALA A 168 -2.07 3.24 -0.15
N PHE A 169 -2.26 4.22 -1.05
CA PHE A 169 -1.60 5.51 -1.01
C PHE A 169 -2.46 6.56 -1.71
N MET A 170 -2.96 7.54 -0.97
CA MET A 170 -3.74 8.65 -1.51
C MET A 170 -3.33 9.97 -0.86
N PHE A 171 -2.59 10.79 -1.60
CA PHE A 171 -2.19 12.13 -1.20
C PHE A 171 -3.14 13.17 -1.79
N MET A 172 -3.68 14.08 -0.98
CA MET A 172 -4.56 15.14 -1.46
C MET A 172 -4.65 16.31 -0.48
N LYS A 173 -5.20 17.45 -0.92
CA LYS A 173 -5.55 18.53 0.01
C LYS A 173 -6.68 18.07 0.94
N ARG A 174 -6.57 18.36 2.23
CA ARG A 174 -7.62 18.05 3.23
C ARG A 174 -8.96 18.67 2.85
N ALA A 175 -8.94 19.87 2.28
CA ALA A 175 -10.13 20.57 1.81
C ALA A 175 -10.84 19.82 0.67
N VAL A 176 -10.10 19.17 -0.23
CA VAL A 176 -10.69 18.34 -1.31
C VAL A 176 -11.40 17.14 -0.72
N TYR A 177 -10.75 16.43 0.21
CA TYR A 177 -11.34 15.30 0.92
C TYR A 177 -12.64 15.69 1.63
N ALA A 178 -12.63 16.81 2.35
CA ALA A 178 -13.81 17.33 3.05
C ALA A 178 -14.94 17.75 2.09
N SER A 179 -14.62 18.34 0.94
CA SER A 179 -15.60 18.82 -0.05
C SER A 179 -16.45 17.72 -0.70
N VAL A 180 -16.00 16.46 -0.60
CA VAL A 180 -16.67 15.28 -1.16
C VAL A 180 -17.13 14.29 -0.08
N ASP A 181 -17.21 14.75 1.17
CA ASP A 181 -17.59 13.96 2.34
C ASP A 181 -16.71 12.72 2.58
N GLY A 182 -15.41 12.81 2.28
CA GLY A 182 -14.41 11.79 2.62
C GLY A 182 -14.68 10.40 2.05
N PHE A 183 -14.22 9.35 2.73
CA PHE A 183 -14.60 7.98 2.36
C PHE A 183 -16.06 7.72 2.70
N ASP A 184 -16.74 6.99 1.81
CA ASP A 184 -18.11 6.59 2.03
C ASP A 184 -18.18 5.39 3.00
N GLU A 185 -18.84 5.59 4.14
CA GLU A 185 -18.88 4.60 5.24
C GLU A 185 -19.81 3.41 4.98
N ASP A 186 -20.60 3.40 3.89
CA ASP A 186 -21.29 2.18 3.46
C ASP A 186 -20.30 1.11 2.99
N TYR A 187 -19.07 1.51 2.66
CA TYR A 187 -17.97 0.60 2.35
C TYR A 187 -17.22 0.24 3.62
N PHE A 188 -17.36 -1.01 4.06
CA PHE A 188 -16.51 -1.53 5.14
C PHE A 188 -15.05 -1.68 4.67
N MET A 189 -14.82 -2.21 3.47
CA MET A 189 -13.49 -2.42 2.88
C MET A 189 -13.64 -2.83 1.41
N TYR A 190 -12.68 -2.42 0.59
CA TYR A 190 -12.64 -2.50 -0.86
C TYR A 190 -13.67 -1.60 -1.57
N GLY A 191 -13.24 -0.94 -2.65
CA GLY A 191 -14.10 -0.12 -3.50
C GLY A 191 -14.35 1.29 -2.98
N GLU A 192 -14.02 1.59 -1.72
CA GLU A 192 -14.02 2.95 -1.17
C GLU A 192 -13.01 3.87 -1.88
N ASP A 193 -11.88 3.31 -2.32
CA ASP A 193 -10.87 4.02 -3.11
C ASP A 193 -11.39 4.44 -4.49
N ILE A 194 -12.15 3.55 -5.13
CA ILE A 194 -12.86 3.81 -6.40
C ILE A 194 -13.94 4.87 -6.19
N ASP A 195 -14.72 4.74 -5.12
CA ASP A 195 -15.80 5.68 -4.77
C ASP A 195 -15.25 7.08 -4.54
N LEU A 196 -14.28 7.24 -3.64
CA LEU A 196 -13.65 8.52 -3.33
C LEU A 196 -13.01 9.14 -4.59
N SER A 197 -12.23 8.37 -5.34
CA SER A 197 -11.62 8.85 -6.59
C SER A 197 -12.67 9.39 -7.56
N TYR A 198 -13.80 8.71 -7.67
CA TYR A 198 -14.88 9.10 -8.57
C TYR A 198 -15.67 10.32 -8.06
N LYS A 199 -15.90 10.44 -6.74
CA LYS A 199 -16.49 11.63 -6.13
C LYS A 199 -15.62 12.87 -6.37
N VAL A 200 -14.31 12.74 -6.19
CA VAL A 200 -13.34 13.83 -6.47
C VAL A 200 -13.41 14.28 -7.92
N LEU A 201 -13.44 13.35 -8.89
CA LEU A 201 -13.63 13.71 -10.31
C LEU A 201 -14.96 14.40 -10.58
N LYS A 202 -16.06 13.92 -9.99
CA LYS A 202 -17.40 14.51 -10.15
C LYS A 202 -17.49 15.93 -9.60
N ALA A 203 -16.69 16.26 -8.58
CA ALA A 203 -16.58 17.60 -8.02
C ALA A 203 -15.72 18.55 -8.87
N GLY A 204 -15.18 18.09 -10.02
CA GLY A 204 -14.41 18.91 -10.96
C GLY A 204 -12.89 18.88 -10.75
N PHE A 205 -12.40 18.10 -9.78
CA PHE A 205 -10.98 17.91 -9.55
C PHE A 205 -10.36 16.89 -10.50
N VAL A 206 -9.03 16.88 -10.58
CA VAL A 206 -8.25 16.00 -11.44
C VAL A 206 -7.33 15.10 -10.62
N ASN A 207 -7.47 13.79 -10.77
CA ASN A 207 -6.58 12.83 -10.12
C ASN A 207 -5.32 12.58 -10.97
N TYR A 208 -4.19 12.38 -10.31
CA TYR A 208 -2.88 12.20 -10.93
C TYR A 208 -2.18 10.95 -10.40
N TYR A 209 -1.56 10.21 -11.31
CA TYR A 209 -0.55 9.22 -10.99
C TYR A 209 0.82 9.89 -11.15
N PHE A 210 1.67 9.77 -10.14
CA PHE A 210 3.01 10.35 -10.08
C PHE A 210 4.04 9.22 -10.12
N GLY A 211 4.64 9.00 -11.29
CA GLY A 211 5.54 7.87 -11.55
C GLY A 211 6.99 8.07 -11.10
N GLU A 212 7.33 9.26 -10.59
CA GLU A 212 8.71 9.65 -10.20
C GLU A 212 9.06 9.30 -8.75
N THR A 213 8.12 8.71 -8.01
CA THR A 213 8.36 8.12 -6.68
C THR A 213 7.75 6.73 -6.62
N THR A 214 8.49 5.81 -6.01
CA THR A 214 8.11 4.40 -5.85
C THR A 214 8.05 4.09 -4.37
N ILE A 215 6.98 3.41 -3.95
CA ILE A 215 6.87 2.88 -2.59
C ILE A 215 6.64 1.37 -2.64
N ILE A 216 7.06 0.67 -1.60
CA ILE A 216 6.69 -0.74 -1.40
C ILE A 216 5.31 -0.80 -0.75
N HIS A 217 4.48 -1.72 -1.20
CA HIS A 217 3.22 -2.12 -0.56
C HIS A 217 3.16 -3.64 -0.54
N TYR A 218 3.38 -4.24 0.63
CA TYR A 218 3.54 -5.70 0.77
C TYR A 218 2.27 -6.47 0.40
N LYS A 219 1.09 -5.88 0.64
CA LYS A 219 -0.24 -6.35 0.21
C LYS A 219 -0.61 -7.74 0.71
N GLY A 220 -1.68 -7.80 1.50
CA GLY A 220 -2.26 -9.06 2.00
C GLY A 220 -1.94 -9.35 3.46
N GLU A 221 -1.26 -8.41 4.13
CA GLU A 221 -0.84 -8.57 5.52
C GLU A 221 -2.05 -8.51 6.49
N SER A 222 -2.91 -7.51 6.32
CA SER A 222 -4.11 -7.34 7.15
C SER A 222 -5.33 -8.14 6.68
N THR A 223 -5.33 -8.70 5.46
CA THR A 223 -6.47 -9.50 4.95
C THR A 223 -6.04 -10.61 4.01
N LEU A 224 -6.40 -11.85 4.38
CA LEU A 224 -6.25 -13.01 3.52
C LEU A 224 -7.21 -12.93 2.31
N ARG A 225 -6.75 -13.34 1.12
CA ARG A 225 -7.58 -13.40 -0.09
C ARG A 225 -8.54 -14.60 -0.09
N ASP A 226 -9.42 -14.64 0.90
CA ASP A 226 -10.35 -15.73 1.15
C ASP A 226 -11.75 -15.47 0.55
N LYS A 227 -12.74 -16.29 0.93
CA LYS A 227 -14.12 -16.12 0.47
C LYS A 227 -14.76 -14.82 0.99
N PHE A 228 -14.35 -14.33 2.15
CA PHE A 228 -14.85 -13.09 2.75
C PHE A 228 -14.29 -11.86 2.03
N TYR A 229 -13.00 -11.87 1.68
CA TYR A 229 -12.37 -10.86 0.80
C TYR A 229 -13.19 -10.68 -0.47
N ALA A 230 -13.46 -11.77 -1.17
CA ALA A 230 -14.16 -11.70 -2.44
C ALA A 230 -15.62 -11.24 -2.26
N LYS A 231 -16.34 -11.74 -1.23
CA LYS A 231 -17.70 -11.27 -0.94
C LYS A 231 -17.73 -9.75 -0.69
N ARG A 232 -16.77 -9.22 0.08
CA ARG A 232 -16.64 -7.78 0.36
C ARG A 232 -16.36 -6.99 -0.92
N PHE A 233 -15.37 -7.40 -1.70
CA PHE A 233 -15.01 -6.75 -2.98
C PHE A 233 -16.19 -6.70 -3.96
N TYR A 234 -16.90 -7.81 -4.14
CA TYR A 234 -18.05 -7.88 -5.05
C TYR A 234 -19.27 -7.11 -4.52
N GLY A 235 -19.49 -7.10 -3.19
CA GLY A 235 -20.50 -6.25 -2.55
C GLY A 235 -20.22 -4.77 -2.76
N ALA A 236 -18.96 -4.34 -2.62
CA ALA A 236 -18.56 -2.96 -2.85
C ALA A 236 -18.86 -2.47 -4.27
N MET A 237 -18.64 -3.32 -5.28
CA MET A 237 -19.02 -2.95 -6.66
C MET A 237 -20.52 -2.75 -6.81
N GLN A 238 -21.35 -3.56 -6.13
CA GLN A 238 -22.80 -3.35 -6.13
C GLN A 238 -23.18 -2.00 -5.51
N ILE A 239 -22.55 -1.62 -4.39
CA ILE A 239 -22.73 -0.31 -3.74
C ILE A 239 -22.35 0.81 -4.73
N PHE A 240 -21.16 0.72 -5.34
CA PHE A 240 -20.67 1.72 -6.31
C PHE A 240 -21.64 1.90 -7.47
N TYR A 241 -22.09 0.81 -8.07
CA TYR A 241 -23.02 0.87 -9.19
C TYR A 241 -24.38 1.47 -8.80
N LYS A 242 -24.88 1.14 -7.61
CA LYS A 242 -26.15 1.64 -7.07
C LYS A 242 -26.09 3.15 -6.81
N LYS A 243 -24.98 3.65 -6.27
CA LYS A 243 -24.80 5.07 -5.92
C LYS A 243 -24.56 5.96 -7.13
N HIS A 244 -23.77 5.49 -8.09
CA HIS A 244 -23.19 6.37 -9.10
C HIS A 244 -23.85 6.35 -10.47
N PHE A 245 -24.71 5.38 -10.74
CA PHE A 245 -25.31 5.19 -12.06
C PHE A 245 -26.83 5.10 -11.96
N LYS A 246 -27.56 5.92 -12.73
CA LYS A 246 -29.02 5.94 -12.81
C LYS A 246 -29.57 4.69 -13.48
N LYS A 247 -30.36 3.85 -12.80
CA LYS A 247 -30.81 2.56 -13.37
C LYS A 247 -32.17 2.05 -12.91
N ASN A 248 -32.81 1.31 -13.82
CA ASN A 248 -34.01 0.50 -13.61
C ASN A 248 -33.65 -0.87 -12.97
N HIS A 249 -34.66 -1.59 -12.45
CA HIS A 249 -34.45 -2.87 -11.76
C HIS A 249 -33.74 -3.93 -12.62
N PHE A 250 -33.98 -3.95 -13.93
CA PHE A 250 -33.39 -4.93 -14.84
C PHE A 250 -31.87 -4.82 -14.91
N PHE A 251 -31.32 -3.61 -15.01
CA PHE A 251 -29.87 -3.45 -15.04
C PHE A 251 -29.23 -3.86 -13.70
N ASN A 252 -29.86 -3.51 -12.58
CA ASN A 252 -29.37 -3.91 -11.26
C ASN A 252 -29.33 -5.44 -11.13
N LEU A 253 -30.34 -6.13 -11.66
CA LEU A 253 -30.36 -7.59 -11.75
C LEU A 253 -29.22 -8.13 -12.61
N MET A 254 -28.95 -7.55 -13.79
CA MET A 254 -27.86 -7.98 -14.66
C MET A 254 -26.47 -7.81 -14.03
N VAL A 255 -26.21 -6.67 -13.39
CA VAL A 255 -24.93 -6.46 -12.66
C VAL A 255 -24.81 -7.43 -11.52
N TRP A 256 -25.88 -7.64 -10.75
CA TRP A 256 -25.88 -8.58 -9.65
C TRP A 256 -25.60 -10.01 -10.13
N LEU A 257 -26.24 -10.46 -11.21
CA LEU A 257 -25.99 -11.76 -11.83
C LEU A 257 -24.56 -11.88 -12.35
N GLY A 258 -24.06 -10.86 -13.05
CA GLY A 258 -22.68 -10.83 -13.56
C GLY A 258 -21.67 -10.96 -12.43
N ILE A 259 -21.78 -10.12 -11.39
CA ILE A 259 -20.91 -10.17 -10.21
C ILE A 259 -20.97 -11.54 -9.53
N ARG A 260 -22.16 -12.14 -9.42
CA ARG A 260 -22.34 -13.47 -8.81
C ARG A 260 -21.69 -14.58 -9.65
N LEU A 261 -21.78 -14.51 -10.98
CA LEU A 261 -21.09 -15.45 -11.87
C LEU A 261 -19.57 -15.35 -11.70
N VAL A 262 -19.00 -14.15 -11.70
CA VAL A 262 -17.55 -13.98 -11.48
C VAL A 262 -17.13 -14.51 -10.11
N TYR A 263 -17.92 -14.25 -9.07
CA TYR A 263 -17.68 -14.80 -7.73
C TYR A 263 -17.59 -16.33 -7.75
N LEU A 264 -18.46 -17.02 -8.51
CA LEU A 264 -18.52 -18.49 -8.59
C LEU A 264 -17.36 -19.08 -9.40
N PHE A 265 -16.95 -18.42 -10.49
CA PHE A 265 -15.87 -18.89 -11.37
C PHE A 265 -14.47 -18.41 -10.98
N ARG A 266 -14.32 -17.73 -9.83
CA ARG A 266 -13.01 -17.26 -9.38
C ARG A 266 -12.08 -18.43 -9.07
N ARG A 267 -10.80 -18.26 -9.36
CA ARG A 267 -9.73 -19.16 -8.90
C ARG A 267 -9.16 -18.63 -7.59
N THR A 268 -8.91 -19.51 -6.64
CA THR A 268 -8.13 -19.17 -5.45
C THR A 268 -6.66 -19.09 -5.87
N PRO A 269 -5.98 -17.95 -5.65
CA PRO A 269 -4.54 -17.89 -5.91
C PRO A 269 -3.81 -18.85 -4.96
N VAL A 270 -2.84 -19.60 -5.48
CA VAL A 270 -1.98 -20.48 -4.67
C VAL A 270 -0.60 -19.85 -4.59
N SER A 271 -0.16 -19.56 -3.36
CA SER A 271 1.21 -19.17 -3.05
C SER A 271 2.12 -20.39 -3.21
N LYS A 272 3.27 -20.23 -3.88
CA LYS A 272 4.34 -21.24 -3.87
C LYS A 272 5.44 -20.72 -2.95
N ASN A 273 5.89 -21.56 -2.02
CA ASN A 273 7.06 -21.26 -1.22
C ASN A 273 8.30 -21.28 -2.12
N LYS A 274 9.16 -20.27 -1.97
CA LYS A 274 10.43 -20.21 -2.67
C LYS A 274 11.49 -20.95 -1.88
N THR A 275 12.47 -21.51 -2.59
CA THR A 275 13.66 -22.11 -2.01
C THR A 275 14.73 -21.04 -1.82
N VAL A 276 15.32 -20.96 -0.63
CA VAL A 276 16.41 -20.03 -0.31
C VAL A 276 17.68 -20.84 -0.06
N ASP A 277 18.65 -20.69 -0.97
CA ASP A 277 19.92 -21.43 -0.95
C ASP A 277 20.99 -20.67 -0.16
N GLY A 278 21.00 -19.33 -0.22
CA GLY A 278 21.94 -18.48 0.49
C GLY A 278 21.35 -17.13 0.90
N TYR A 279 22.06 -16.43 1.80
CA TYR A 279 21.66 -15.14 2.34
C TYR A 279 22.76 -14.09 2.09
N LEU A 280 22.35 -12.92 1.61
CA LEU A 280 23.21 -11.74 1.51
C LEU A 280 22.71 -10.68 2.50
N PHE A 281 23.59 -10.17 3.35
CA PHE A 281 23.28 -9.04 4.21
C PHE A 281 23.97 -7.77 3.70
N VAL A 282 23.16 -6.84 3.20
CA VAL A 282 23.66 -5.57 2.65
C VAL A 282 23.78 -4.55 3.78
N SER A 283 24.99 -4.48 4.34
CA SER A 283 25.34 -3.61 5.47
C SER A 283 26.85 -3.35 5.49
N ASN A 284 27.28 -2.36 6.26
CA ASN A 284 28.69 -2.12 6.56
C ASN A 284 29.15 -2.83 7.86
N LYS A 285 28.24 -3.49 8.57
CA LYS A 285 28.50 -4.15 9.86
C LYS A 285 27.85 -5.53 9.89
N LEU A 286 28.54 -6.52 10.47
CA LEU A 286 27.96 -7.82 10.75
C LEU A 286 26.84 -7.73 11.80
N ASN A 287 25.82 -8.57 11.64
CA ASN A 287 24.81 -8.80 12.67
C ASN A 287 24.84 -10.30 13.05
N PRO A 288 25.56 -10.67 14.13
CA PRO A 288 25.71 -12.08 14.53
C PRO A 288 24.38 -12.79 14.85
N LYS A 289 23.33 -12.03 15.16
CA LYS A 289 22.00 -12.60 15.41
C LYS A 289 21.33 -13.10 14.12
N LEU A 290 21.67 -12.56 12.95
CA LEU A 290 21.10 -13.01 11.68
C LEU A 290 21.46 -14.46 11.38
N GLU A 291 22.74 -14.84 11.47
CA GLU A 291 23.18 -16.22 11.24
C GLU A 291 22.52 -17.20 12.22
N THR A 292 22.35 -16.76 13.47
CA THR A 292 21.69 -17.56 14.51
C THR A 292 20.23 -17.84 14.17
N VAL A 293 19.49 -16.82 13.72
CA VAL A 293 18.06 -16.93 13.43
C VAL A 293 17.78 -17.63 12.10
N LEU A 294 18.66 -17.43 11.10
CA LEU A 294 18.54 -18.05 9.78
C LEU A 294 19.09 -19.47 9.74
N ASN A 295 19.87 -19.86 10.75
CA ASN A 295 20.57 -21.15 10.85
C ASN A 295 21.39 -21.49 9.59
N LYS A 296 22.00 -20.46 8.98
CA LYS A 296 22.88 -20.52 7.81
C LYS A 296 23.89 -19.37 7.84
N GLU A 297 24.98 -19.52 7.10
CA GLU A 297 25.95 -18.44 6.87
C GLU A 297 25.30 -17.29 6.08
N VAL A 298 25.65 -16.06 6.45
CA VAL A 298 25.14 -14.85 5.84
C VAL A 298 26.31 -14.04 5.30
N GLU A 299 26.40 -13.93 3.98
CA GLU A 299 27.49 -13.19 3.35
C GLU A 299 27.24 -11.67 3.47
N LEU A 300 28.18 -10.96 4.12
CA LEU A 300 28.14 -9.50 4.27
C LEU A 300 28.60 -8.81 2.98
N LYS A 301 27.78 -7.88 2.49
CA LYS A 301 28.09 -7.02 1.34
C LYS A 301 27.90 -5.54 1.69
N PRO A 302 28.96 -4.70 1.69
CA PRO A 302 28.82 -3.26 1.85
C PRO A 302 28.08 -2.57 0.70
N ASP A 303 28.15 -3.15 -0.50
CA ASP A 303 27.44 -2.71 -1.70
C ASP A 303 26.98 -3.92 -2.50
N LEU A 304 25.87 -3.76 -3.23
CA LEU A 304 25.22 -4.84 -3.97
C LEU A 304 25.29 -4.57 -5.47
N ASP A 305 26.11 -5.37 -6.19
CA ASP A 305 25.98 -5.50 -7.64
C ASP A 305 24.87 -6.51 -7.95
N THR A 306 23.70 -5.98 -8.33
CA THR A 306 22.48 -6.76 -8.55
C THR A 306 22.61 -7.77 -9.70
N LYS A 307 23.61 -7.61 -10.58
CA LYS A 307 23.88 -8.55 -11.68
C LYS A 307 24.64 -9.79 -11.26
N LEU A 308 25.28 -9.76 -10.09
CA LEU A 308 26.12 -10.85 -9.57
C LEU A 308 25.41 -11.69 -8.52
N VAL A 309 24.16 -11.36 -8.19
CA VAL A 309 23.38 -12.12 -7.21
C VAL A 309 23.03 -13.48 -7.76
N LEU A 310 23.37 -14.53 -7.01
CA LEU A 310 23.05 -15.90 -7.37
C LEU A 310 21.54 -16.17 -7.24
N LYS A 311 21.03 -17.10 -8.04
CA LYS A 311 19.63 -17.55 -7.95
C LYS A 311 19.32 -18.12 -6.56
N ASN A 312 18.05 -18.03 -6.17
CA ASN A 312 17.55 -18.50 -4.86
C ASN A 312 18.26 -17.83 -3.66
N THR A 313 18.77 -16.61 -3.84
CA THR A 313 19.36 -15.84 -2.74
C THR A 313 18.32 -14.96 -2.10
N GLU A 314 18.29 -14.91 -0.77
CA GLU A 314 17.53 -13.91 -0.04
C GLU A 314 18.45 -12.75 0.35
N ILE A 315 18.10 -11.54 -0.07
CA ILE A 315 18.84 -10.32 0.26
C ILE A 315 18.15 -9.63 1.43
N ILE A 316 18.93 -9.38 2.48
CA ILE A 316 18.51 -8.69 3.69
C ILE A 316 19.14 -7.30 3.68
N PHE A 317 18.32 -6.27 3.61
CA PHE A 317 18.77 -4.87 3.62
C PHE A 317 18.79 -4.30 5.03
N ASP A 318 19.91 -3.70 5.43
CA ASP A 318 20.03 -3.02 6.72
C ASP A 318 19.59 -1.55 6.64
N ALA A 319 18.39 -1.24 7.14
CA ALA A 319 17.88 0.13 7.17
C ALA A 319 18.56 1.02 8.25
N ASN A 320 19.51 0.48 9.02
CA ASN A 320 20.40 1.30 9.86
C ASN A 320 21.53 1.96 9.04
N VAL A 321 21.83 1.40 7.86
CA VAL A 321 22.95 1.82 7.00
C VAL A 321 22.45 2.38 5.67
N LEU A 322 21.43 1.75 5.09
CA LEU A 322 20.84 2.14 3.82
C LEU A 322 19.62 3.03 4.04
N SER A 323 19.46 4.02 3.17
CA SER A 323 18.21 4.77 3.05
C SER A 323 17.10 3.88 2.48
N TYR A 324 15.85 4.11 2.88
CA TYR A 324 14.70 3.40 2.33
C TYR A 324 14.60 3.61 0.82
N LYS A 325 14.94 4.80 0.30
CA LYS A 325 15.06 5.04 -1.13
C LYS A 325 16.05 4.07 -1.80
N LYS A 326 17.25 3.91 -1.25
CA LYS A 326 18.26 2.99 -1.80
C LYS A 326 17.78 1.54 -1.76
N ILE A 327 17.09 1.14 -0.69
CA ILE A 327 16.50 -0.20 -0.56
C ILE A 327 15.46 -0.44 -1.67
N ILE A 328 14.54 0.51 -1.88
CA ILE A 328 13.50 0.45 -2.92
C ILE A 328 14.15 0.36 -4.31
N ASP A 329 15.15 1.20 -4.60
CA ASP A 329 15.88 1.21 -5.88
C ASP A 329 16.60 -0.14 -6.13
N LEU A 330 17.16 -0.77 -5.09
CA LEU A 330 17.83 -2.07 -5.18
C LEU A 330 16.83 -3.21 -5.42
N ILE A 331 15.68 -3.20 -4.73
CA ILE A 331 14.60 -4.17 -4.96
C ILE A 331 14.10 -4.06 -6.40
N GLU A 332 13.81 -2.84 -6.86
CA GLU A 332 13.33 -2.59 -8.22
C GLU A 332 14.36 -2.94 -9.30
N SER A 333 15.66 -2.81 -9.04
CA SER A 333 16.68 -3.21 -10.02
C SER A 333 16.96 -4.73 -10.03
N THR A 334 16.58 -5.46 -8.99
CA THR A 334 16.89 -6.90 -8.84
C THR A 334 15.70 -7.82 -9.18
N HIS A 335 14.46 -7.30 -9.13
CA HIS A 335 13.21 -8.09 -9.24
C HIS A 335 13.01 -8.90 -10.54
N GLN A 336 13.85 -8.70 -11.55
CA GLN A 336 13.76 -9.46 -12.81
C GLN A 336 14.01 -10.95 -12.61
N ASP A 337 14.92 -11.32 -11.70
CA ASP A 337 15.10 -12.71 -11.31
C ASP A 337 14.10 -13.08 -10.20
N LYS A 338 13.06 -13.83 -10.58
CA LYS A 338 11.99 -14.25 -9.66
C LYS A 338 12.43 -15.25 -8.60
N SER A 339 13.66 -15.75 -8.64
CA SER A 339 14.21 -16.63 -7.59
C SER A 339 14.75 -15.87 -6.39
N ILE A 340 15.07 -14.58 -6.54
CA ILE A 340 15.59 -13.74 -5.45
C ILE A 340 14.42 -13.28 -4.56
N THR A 341 14.67 -13.20 -3.25
CA THR A 341 13.72 -12.65 -2.27
C THR A 341 14.37 -11.55 -1.45
N PHE A 342 13.54 -10.74 -0.79
CA PHE A 342 14.00 -9.54 -0.08
C PHE A 342 13.39 -9.48 1.31
N LYS A 343 14.23 -9.14 2.29
CA LYS A 343 13.82 -8.73 3.63
C LYS A 343 14.49 -7.42 4.01
N ILE A 344 13.89 -6.70 4.94
CA ILE A 344 14.43 -5.46 5.52
C ILE A 344 14.63 -5.72 7.01
N LEU A 345 15.81 -5.37 7.52
CA LEU A 345 16.07 -5.13 8.94
C LEU A 345 15.70 -3.68 9.23
N PRO A 346 14.57 -3.39 9.90
CA PRO A 346 14.18 -2.01 10.15
C PRO A 346 15.15 -1.32 11.11
N LYS A 347 15.25 0.00 10.98
CA LYS A 347 16.16 0.83 11.77
C LYS A 347 15.90 0.66 13.27
N ASN A 348 16.92 0.36 14.06
CA ASN A 348 16.83 0.12 15.51
C ASN A 348 15.77 -0.94 15.89
N SER A 349 15.62 -1.99 15.09
CA SER A 349 14.71 -3.12 15.38
C SER A 349 15.47 -4.43 15.53
N ASN A 350 14.83 -5.42 16.15
CA ASN A 350 15.37 -6.75 16.44
C ASN A 350 14.67 -7.84 15.61
N PHE A 351 14.23 -7.51 14.40
CA PHE A 351 13.60 -8.46 13.50
C PHE A 351 13.91 -8.12 12.04
N ILE A 352 13.80 -9.10 11.16
CA ILE A 352 13.73 -8.89 9.70
C ILE A 352 12.34 -9.23 9.20
N ILE A 353 11.91 -8.50 8.17
CA ILE A 353 10.57 -8.61 7.61
C ILE A 353 10.60 -8.52 6.09
N GLY A 354 9.77 -9.30 5.41
CA GLY A 354 9.58 -9.23 3.97
C GLY A 354 8.40 -10.07 3.52
N SER A 355 7.98 -9.91 2.26
CA SER A 355 6.95 -10.76 1.66
C SER A 355 7.32 -11.11 0.23
N ASP A 356 7.28 -12.41 -0.08
CA ASP A 356 7.69 -12.95 -1.38
C ASP A 356 6.65 -12.72 -2.48
N ASN A 357 5.41 -12.39 -2.09
CA ASN A 357 4.32 -12.15 -3.03
C ASN A 357 3.17 -11.38 -2.38
N ALA A 358 2.35 -10.77 -3.22
CA ALA A 358 1.24 -9.92 -2.80
C ALA A 358 -0.04 -10.68 -2.38
N ILE A 359 0.07 -11.96 -2.03
CA ILE A 359 -1.05 -12.89 -1.76
C ILE A 359 -0.93 -13.50 -0.36
N ALA A 360 0.26 -13.94 0.02
CA ALA A 360 0.56 -14.51 1.32
C ALA A 360 0.97 -13.41 2.32
N ARG A 361 0.82 -13.70 3.61
CA ARG A 361 1.44 -12.87 4.66
C ARG A 361 2.94 -12.96 4.56
N GLY A 362 3.61 -11.85 4.79
CA GLY A 362 5.05 -11.79 4.90
C GLY A 362 5.57 -12.59 6.09
N GLU A 363 6.86 -12.87 6.03
CA GLU A 363 7.58 -13.57 7.06
C GLU A 363 8.33 -12.57 7.94
N ILE A 364 8.24 -12.80 9.25
CA ILE A 364 8.88 -12.02 10.30
C ILE A 364 9.78 -12.97 11.10
N LEU A 365 11.06 -12.64 11.18
CA LEU A 365 12.04 -13.40 11.97
C LEU A 365 12.61 -12.50 13.05
N ASN A 366 12.30 -12.80 14.31
CA ASN A 366 12.77 -12.06 15.49
C ASN A 366 14.14 -12.58 15.95
N PHE A 367 14.92 -11.69 16.58
CA PHE A 367 16.25 -11.95 17.11
C PHE A 367 16.28 -12.19 18.63
N ASP A 368 15.12 -12.33 19.25
CA ASP A 368 14.95 -12.52 20.70
C ASP A 368 14.88 -14.00 21.10
#